data_AF-A0A7J2H6Y3-F1
#
_entry.id   AF-A0A7J2H6Y3-F1
#
_cell.length_a   1.000
_cell.length_b   1.000
_cell.length_c   1.000
_cell.angle_alpha   90.00
_cell.angle_beta   90.00
_cell.angle_gamma   90.00
#
_symmetry.space_group_name_H-M   'P 1'
#
loop_
_entity.id
_entity.type
_entity.pdbx_description
1 polymer ?
#
loop_
_entity_poly.entity_id
_entity_poly.type
_entity_poly.pdbx_seq_one_letter_code
_entity_poly.pdbx_strand_id
1 'polypeptide(L)'
;MEELKVSDVAQLFERARAEMYLPPLTPRVEVGGDRVQVIVRRNMALVTVPHRLLVEPEGGPLLLWYFRHYLAHIHYCPYNLRTVHALARAAHEEVRRWDYAYNAVRLFSDLQVDLLYLPLRYGREPLHLVDEFYRKPKGLDALRYSACRHVYKFLREHGFNADIMGYGAILAEIALSYRPWTVKVRAVASILRRLKDLGRMGRLRRRVGGDIPLSDDLEADFLGEARGVMSYMRGGEEAREFFEHWIEGRIDIEGLREELKKATEILGIK
;
A
#
# COMPACT_ATOMS: atom_id res chain seq x y z
N MET A 1 -2.92 33.21 -7.55
CA MET A 1 -2.48 31.79 -7.51
C MET A 1 -3.44 31.01 -8.37
N GLU A 2 -2.93 30.23 -9.32
CA GLU A 2 -3.76 29.42 -10.21
C GLU A 2 -4.02 28.06 -9.54
N GLU A 3 -5.29 27.72 -9.40
CA GLU A 3 -5.75 26.44 -8.86
C GLU A 3 -5.46 25.31 -9.87
N LEU A 4 -5.00 24.16 -9.37
CA LEU A 4 -4.81 22.98 -10.22
C LEU A 4 -6.14 22.45 -10.72
N LYS A 5 -6.24 22.29 -12.03
CA LYS A 5 -7.39 21.67 -12.69
C LYS A 5 -7.22 20.15 -12.68
N VAL A 6 -8.32 19.46 -12.89
CA VAL A 6 -8.36 18.00 -13.06
C VAL A 6 -7.39 17.53 -14.17
N SER A 7 -7.25 18.31 -15.24
CA SER A 7 -6.28 18.04 -16.32
C SER A 7 -4.83 18.03 -15.83
N ASP A 8 -4.49 18.90 -14.88
CA ASP A 8 -3.13 19.03 -14.37
C ASP A 8 -2.79 17.84 -13.48
N VAL A 9 -3.75 17.39 -12.66
CA VAL A 9 -3.64 16.15 -11.86
C VAL A 9 -3.42 14.94 -12.77
N ALA A 10 -4.17 14.82 -13.86
CA ALA A 10 -4.00 13.75 -14.83
C ALA A 10 -2.61 13.77 -15.49
N GLN A 11 -2.09 14.95 -15.83
CA GLN A 11 -0.74 15.11 -16.38
C GLN A 11 0.35 14.74 -15.36
N LEU A 12 0.19 15.10 -14.08
CA LEU A 12 1.10 14.70 -13.02
C LEU A 12 1.11 13.18 -12.81
N PHE A 13 -0.06 12.54 -12.88
CA PHE A 13 -0.16 11.08 -12.83
C PHE A 13 0.55 10.43 -14.02
N GLU A 14 0.28 10.91 -15.23
CA GLU A 14 0.91 10.40 -16.45
C GLU A 14 2.43 10.57 -16.42
N ARG A 15 2.92 11.71 -15.89
CA ARG A 15 4.34 11.92 -15.65
C ARG A 15 4.92 10.87 -14.69
N ALA A 16 4.30 10.63 -13.54
CA ALA A 16 4.77 9.63 -12.59
C ALA A 16 4.79 8.21 -13.21
N ARG A 17 3.75 7.87 -13.98
CA ARG A 17 3.64 6.62 -14.72
C ARG A 17 4.78 6.45 -15.73
N ALA A 18 5.04 7.49 -16.54
CA ALA A 18 6.11 7.50 -17.52
C ALA A 18 7.50 7.38 -16.85
N GLU A 19 7.72 8.10 -15.75
CA GLU A 19 8.95 8.02 -14.96
C GLU A 19 9.23 6.61 -14.43
N MET A 20 8.21 5.76 -14.29
CA MET A 20 8.30 4.38 -13.81
C MET A 20 8.20 3.32 -14.91
N TYR A 21 8.13 3.73 -16.18
CA TYR A 21 8.02 2.82 -17.33
C TYR A 21 6.85 1.83 -17.23
N LEU A 22 5.77 2.22 -16.56
CA LEU A 22 4.56 1.40 -16.50
C LEU A 22 3.85 1.39 -17.87
N PRO A 23 2.94 0.45 -18.15
CA PRO A 23 2.10 0.53 -19.35
C PRO A 23 1.15 1.75 -19.28
N PRO A 24 0.52 2.15 -20.40
CA PRO A 24 -0.45 3.25 -20.41
C PRO A 24 -1.60 3.00 -19.44
N LEU A 25 -1.89 4.00 -18.61
CA LEU A 25 -3.00 4.00 -17.66
C LEU A 25 -3.83 5.26 -17.91
N THR A 26 -5.16 5.10 -17.97
CA THR A 26 -6.09 6.20 -18.13
C THR A 26 -6.52 6.71 -16.76
N PRO A 27 -6.06 7.89 -16.31
CA PRO A 27 -6.47 8.44 -15.02
C PRO A 27 -7.91 8.95 -15.10
N ARG A 28 -8.74 8.53 -14.14
CA ARG A 28 -10.03 9.14 -13.82
C ARG A 28 -9.86 9.87 -12.50
N VAL A 29 -9.87 11.19 -12.55
CA VAL A 29 -9.63 12.02 -11.37
C VAL A 29 -10.97 12.43 -10.76
N GLU A 30 -11.12 12.16 -9.47
CA GLU A 30 -12.25 12.59 -8.65
C GLU A 30 -11.77 13.51 -7.54
N VAL A 31 -12.46 14.63 -7.35
CA VAL A 31 -12.15 15.56 -6.27
C VAL A 31 -12.99 15.17 -5.05
N GLY A 32 -12.34 14.77 -3.96
CA GLY A 32 -13.03 14.31 -2.77
C GLY A 32 -12.10 13.63 -1.76
N GLY A 33 -12.70 13.17 -0.66
CA GLY A 33 -12.00 12.47 0.41
C GLY A 33 -11.02 13.34 1.21
N ASP A 34 -10.40 12.72 2.20
CA ASP A 34 -9.46 13.38 3.13
C ASP A 34 -7.98 13.21 2.72
N ARG A 35 -7.69 12.22 1.88
CA ARG A 35 -6.34 11.82 1.46
C ARG A 35 -6.32 11.43 -0.01
N VAL A 36 -5.13 11.49 -0.62
CA VAL A 36 -4.91 11.01 -1.98
C VAL A 36 -5.05 9.49 -2.01
N GLN A 37 -5.81 8.97 -2.96
CA GLN A 37 -5.98 7.54 -3.19
C GLN A 37 -5.80 7.23 -4.67
N VAL A 38 -5.13 6.10 -4.96
CA VAL A 38 -4.96 5.60 -6.32
C VAL A 38 -5.37 4.14 -6.32
N ILE A 39 -6.39 3.83 -7.12
CA ILE A 39 -6.84 2.45 -7.36
C ILE A 39 -6.60 2.14 -8.84
N VAL A 40 -5.83 1.10 -9.11
CA VAL A 40 -5.51 0.67 -10.47
C VAL A 40 -6.32 -0.58 -10.81
N ARG A 41 -6.94 -0.59 -11.99
CA ARG A 41 -7.67 -1.74 -12.53
C ARG A 41 -7.44 -1.78 -14.04
N ARG A 42 -6.77 -2.81 -14.53
CA ARG A 42 -6.37 -2.99 -15.92
C ARG A 42 -5.63 -1.76 -16.45
N ASN A 43 -6.22 -1.08 -17.42
CA ASN A 43 -5.70 0.12 -18.05
C ASN A 43 -6.25 1.43 -17.45
N MET A 44 -6.93 1.37 -16.30
CA MET A 44 -7.55 2.51 -15.65
C MET A 44 -6.94 2.76 -14.26
N ALA A 45 -6.76 4.03 -13.91
CA ALA A 45 -6.41 4.46 -12.57
C ALA A 45 -7.48 5.43 -12.05
N LEU A 46 -8.22 5.04 -11.01
CA LEU A 46 -9.08 5.95 -10.27
C LEU A 46 -8.22 6.71 -9.27
N VAL A 47 -8.20 8.04 -9.40
CA VAL A 47 -7.37 8.94 -8.60
C VAL A 47 -8.29 9.89 -7.83
N THR A 48 -8.38 9.69 -6.52
CA THR A 48 -9.14 10.58 -5.64
C THR A 48 -8.20 11.59 -5.00
N VAL A 49 -8.49 12.89 -5.16
CA VAL A 49 -7.66 13.98 -4.65
C VAL A 49 -8.46 14.91 -3.73
N PRO A 50 -7.98 15.20 -2.52
CA PRO A 50 -8.57 16.21 -1.65
C PRO A 50 -8.51 17.60 -2.28
N HIS A 51 -9.62 18.35 -2.25
CA HIS A 51 -9.71 19.70 -2.82
C HIS A 51 -8.60 20.65 -2.34
N ARG A 52 -8.17 20.53 -1.07
CA ARG A 52 -7.07 21.33 -0.52
C ARG A 52 -5.76 21.24 -1.32
N LEU A 53 -5.45 20.07 -1.89
CA LEU A 53 -4.24 19.87 -2.72
C LEU A 53 -4.38 20.45 -4.12
N LEU A 54 -5.55 20.95 -4.51
CA LEU A 54 -5.73 21.66 -5.78
C LEU A 54 -5.49 23.16 -5.61
N VAL A 55 -5.77 23.70 -4.42
CA VAL A 55 -5.68 25.14 -4.13
C VAL A 55 -4.35 25.55 -3.50
N GLU A 56 -3.67 24.63 -2.81
CA GLU A 56 -2.38 24.90 -2.16
C GLU A 56 -1.23 24.98 -3.19
N PRO A 57 -0.29 25.94 -3.06
CA PRO A 57 0.85 26.05 -3.98
C PRO A 57 1.67 24.77 -4.12
N GLU A 58 1.82 24.02 -3.02
CA GLU A 58 2.62 22.79 -2.99
C GLU A 58 1.82 21.55 -3.40
N GLY A 59 0.54 21.72 -3.73
CA GLY A 59 -0.35 20.64 -4.12
C GLY A 59 0.19 19.81 -5.29
N GLY A 60 0.69 20.47 -6.34
CA GLY A 60 1.23 19.81 -7.53
C GLY A 60 2.46 18.95 -7.22
N PRO A 61 3.52 19.51 -6.61
CA PRO A 61 4.67 18.74 -6.13
C PRO A 61 4.28 17.57 -5.21
N LEU A 62 3.35 17.76 -4.27
CA LEU A 62 2.90 16.71 -3.35
C LEU A 62 2.17 15.59 -4.09
N LEU A 63 1.24 15.93 -5.00
CA LEU A 63 0.51 14.96 -5.82
C LEU A 63 1.44 14.11 -6.69
N LEU A 64 2.45 14.73 -7.31
CA LEU A 64 3.45 13.99 -8.08
C LEU A 64 4.16 12.93 -7.22
N TRP A 65 4.53 13.28 -5.99
CA TRP A 65 5.17 12.34 -5.06
C TRP A 65 4.22 11.26 -4.55
N TYR A 66 2.93 11.56 -4.36
CA TYR A 66 1.93 10.54 -4.08
C TYR A 66 1.82 9.53 -5.23
N PHE A 67 1.73 10.00 -6.47
CA PHE A 67 1.65 9.10 -7.62
C PHE A 67 2.90 8.25 -7.78
N ARG A 68 4.09 8.82 -7.55
CA ARG A 68 5.33 8.04 -7.47
C ARG A 68 5.25 6.96 -6.40
N HIS A 69 4.80 7.27 -5.19
CA HIS A 69 4.65 6.27 -4.14
C HIS A 69 3.71 5.12 -4.55
N TYR A 70 2.50 5.44 -5.00
CA TYR A 70 1.52 4.42 -5.38
C TYR A 70 1.99 3.54 -6.55
N LEU A 71 2.57 4.15 -7.58
CA LEU A 71 3.06 3.43 -8.76
C LEU A 71 4.36 2.67 -8.49
N ALA A 72 5.14 3.08 -7.48
CA ALA A 72 6.33 2.34 -7.06
C ALA A 72 5.97 0.95 -6.49
N HIS A 73 4.78 0.77 -5.91
CA HIS A 73 4.37 -0.55 -5.44
C HIS A 73 4.24 -1.56 -6.59
N ILE A 74 3.70 -1.15 -7.73
CA ILE A 74 3.60 -1.96 -8.96
C ILE A 74 4.98 -2.41 -9.45
N HIS A 75 5.98 -1.52 -9.36
CA HIS A 75 7.31 -1.76 -9.91
C HIS A 75 8.24 -2.46 -8.90
N TYR A 76 8.12 -2.17 -7.60
CA TYR A 76 9.16 -2.47 -6.61
C TYR A 76 8.69 -3.41 -5.50
N CYS A 77 7.88 -2.94 -4.54
CA CYS A 77 7.53 -3.75 -3.37
C CYS A 77 6.18 -3.35 -2.75
N PRO A 78 5.22 -4.28 -2.58
CA PRO A 78 5.21 -5.61 -3.17
C PRO A 78 4.75 -5.50 -4.62
N TYR A 79 5.49 -6.06 -5.56
CA TYR A 79 5.16 -5.86 -6.98
C TYR A 79 4.00 -6.75 -7.47
N ASN A 80 3.75 -7.92 -6.86
CA ASN A 80 2.64 -8.80 -7.26
C ASN A 80 2.10 -9.67 -6.08
N LEU A 81 0.98 -10.33 -6.30
CA LEU A 81 0.27 -11.21 -5.36
C LEU A 81 1.13 -12.37 -4.88
N ARG A 82 1.96 -12.95 -5.76
CA ARG A 82 2.91 -14.03 -5.37
C ARG A 82 3.94 -13.52 -4.37
N THR A 83 4.44 -12.30 -4.56
CA THR A 83 5.40 -11.65 -3.66
C THR A 83 4.73 -11.29 -2.33
N VAL A 84 3.52 -10.72 -2.37
CA VAL A 84 2.71 -10.48 -1.18
C VAL A 84 2.57 -11.76 -0.36
N HIS A 85 2.15 -12.85 -1.02
CA HIS A 85 1.93 -14.14 -0.37
C HIS A 85 3.23 -14.71 0.24
N ALA A 86 4.34 -14.69 -0.50
CA ALA A 86 5.63 -15.16 -0.02
C ALA A 86 6.11 -14.37 1.21
N LEU A 87 5.97 -13.04 1.21
CA LEU A 87 6.35 -12.20 2.34
C LEU A 87 5.41 -12.40 3.54
N ALA A 88 4.10 -12.52 3.30
CA ALA A 88 3.13 -12.79 4.36
C ALA A 88 3.36 -14.16 5.00
N ARG A 89 3.66 -15.19 4.20
CA ARG A 89 4.05 -16.52 4.68
C ARG A 89 5.29 -16.46 5.57
N ALA A 90 6.35 -15.77 5.11
CA ALA A 90 7.57 -15.62 5.91
C ALA A 90 7.28 -14.93 7.25
N ALA A 91 6.47 -13.87 7.25
CA ALA A 91 6.04 -13.18 8.47
C ALA A 91 5.15 -14.06 9.37
N HIS A 92 4.22 -14.81 8.79
CA HIS A 92 3.34 -15.73 9.53
C HIS A 92 4.14 -16.83 10.22
N GLU A 93 5.18 -17.39 9.60
CA GLU A 93 6.04 -18.39 10.23
C GLU A 93 6.71 -17.89 11.52
N GLU A 94 6.97 -16.58 11.60
CA GLU A 94 7.60 -15.92 12.74
C GLU A 94 6.61 -15.66 13.89
N VAL A 95 5.40 -15.19 13.57
CA VAL A 95 4.43 -14.73 14.59
C VAL A 95 3.18 -15.60 14.74
N ARG A 96 3.02 -16.61 13.87
CA ARG A 96 1.89 -17.56 13.81
C ARG A 96 0.52 -16.90 13.78
N ARG A 97 0.43 -15.73 13.13
CA ARG A 97 -0.79 -14.92 13.04
C ARG A 97 -0.86 -14.15 11.71
N TRP A 98 -1.91 -14.40 10.93
CA TRP A 98 -2.10 -13.78 9.61
C TRP A 98 -2.38 -12.29 9.65
N ASP A 99 -3.10 -11.81 10.67
CA ASP A 99 -3.34 -10.38 10.85
C ASP A 99 -2.02 -9.62 11.05
N TYR A 100 -1.10 -10.13 11.87
CA TYR A 100 0.25 -9.55 12.00
C TYR A 100 1.05 -9.68 10.71
N ALA A 101 0.99 -10.83 10.04
CA ALA A 101 1.74 -11.05 8.82
C ALA A 101 1.37 -10.06 7.71
N TYR A 102 0.08 -9.89 7.41
CA TYR A 102 -0.35 -8.98 6.35
C TYR A 102 -0.16 -7.51 6.71
N ASN A 103 -0.35 -7.13 7.98
CA ASN A 103 -0.04 -5.77 8.43
C ASN A 103 1.48 -5.49 8.39
N ALA A 104 2.32 -6.50 8.67
CA ALA A 104 3.76 -6.40 8.52
C ALA A 104 4.16 -6.22 7.05
N VAL A 105 3.58 -6.99 6.13
CA VAL A 105 3.78 -6.79 4.67
C VAL A 105 3.39 -5.37 4.28
N ARG A 106 2.20 -4.91 4.69
CA ARG A 106 1.70 -3.56 4.38
C ARG A 106 2.64 -2.45 4.86
N LEU A 107 3.12 -2.53 6.10
CA LEU A 107 4.05 -1.55 6.66
C LEU A 107 5.44 -1.65 6.02
N PHE A 108 5.93 -2.88 5.82
CA PHE A 108 7.21 -3.14 5.17
C PHE A 108 7.25 -2.54 3.76
N SER A 109 6.20 -2.76 2.97
CA SER A 109 6.09 -2.26 1.61
C SER A 109 6.19 -0.74 1.52
N ASP A 110 5.45 0.00 2.34
CA ASP A 110 5.56 1.47 2.35
C ASP A 110 6.96 1.92 2.76
N LEU A 111 7.55 1.30 3.80
CA LEU A 111 8.90 1.67 4.23
C LEU A 111 9.95 1.36 3.16
N GLN A 112 9.79 0.29 2.39
CA GLN A 112 10.66 -0.01 1.24
C GLN A 112 10.50 1.02 0.12
N VAL A 113 9.29 1.52 -0.12
CA VAL A 113 9.06 2.57 -1.11
C VAL A 113 9.64 3.90 -0.62
N ASP A 114 9.27 4.32 0.59
CA ASP A 114 9.58 5.65 1.12
C ASP A 114 11.02 5.83 1.53
N LEU A 115 11.62 4.84 2.21
CA LEU A 115 12.97 4.99 2.77
C LEU A 115 14.05 4.53 1.80
N LEU A 116 13.72 3.67 0.84
CA LEU A 116 14.72 3.02 -0.01
C LEU A 116 14.51 3.34 -1.49
N TYR A 117 13.39 2.91 -2.08
CA TYR A 117 13.21 3.00 -3.54
C TYR A 117 13.15 4.44 -4.05
N LEU A 118 12.24 5.25 -3.48
CA LEU A 118 12.03 6.62 -3.93
C LEU A 118 13.28 7.51 -3.73
N PRO A 119 13.95 7.51 -2.57
CA PRO A 119 15.18 8.27 -2.39
C PRO A 119 16.30 7.83 -3.34
N LEU A 120 16.49 6.53 -3.56
CA LEU A 120 17.51 6.03 -4.47
C LEU A 120 17.22 6.38 -5.93
N ARG A 121 15.95 6.31 -6.35
CA ARG A 121 15.54 6.60 -7.73
C ARG A 121 15.64 8.09 -8.07
N TYR A 122 15.26 8.96 -7.13
CA TYR A 122 15.11 10.39 -7.39
C TYR A 122 16.17 11.28 -6.73
N GLY A 123 17.01 10.73 -5.85
CA GLY A 123 18.05 11.47 -5.12
C GLY A 123 17.49 12.56 -4.20
N ARG A 124 16.23 12.43 -3.78
CA ARG A 124 15.49 13.44 -3.00
C ARG A 124 14.52 12.76 -2.03
N GLU A 125 14.16 13.45 -0.97
CA GLU A 125 13.19 12.95 0.00
C GLU A 125 11.76 12.91 -0.58
N PRO A 126 10.95 11.90 -0.20
CA PRO A 126 9.57 11.79 -0.69
C PRO A 126 8.66 12.87 -0.06
N LEU A 127 8.32 13.90 -0.83
CA LEU A 127 7.59 15.07 -0.29
C LEU A 127 6.15 14.76 0.16
N HIS A 128 5.50 13.72 -0.39
CA HIS A 128 4.14 13.35 0.02
C HIS A 128 4.03 13.06 1.52
N LEU A 129 5.13 12.67 2.18
CA LEU A 129 5.18 12.44 3.62
C LEU A 129 4.91 13.71 4.46
N VAL A 130 5.18 14.91 3.91
CA VAL A 130 4.83 16.19 4.56
C VAL A 130 3.33 16.28 4.76
N ASP A 131 2.59 15.92 3.71
CA ASP A 131 1.14 15.96 3.69
C ASP A 131 0.53 14.83 4.52
N GLU A 132 1.01 13.60 4.30
CA GLU A 132 0.51 12.40 4.96
C GLU A 132 0.68 12.47 6.49
N PHE A 133 1.80 13.04 6.95
CA PHE A 133 2.08 13.23 8.37
C PHE A 133 1.87 14.66 8.85
N TYR A 134 1.07 15.46 8.13
CA TYR A 134 0.71 16.80 8.59
C TYR A 134 -0.06 16.75 9.93
N ARG A 135 -0.99 15.80 10.04
CA ARG A 135 -1.72 15.46 11.27
C ARG A 135 -1.04 14.30 11.98
N LYS A 136 -1.20 14.23 13.31
CA LYS A 136 -0.62 13.16 14.12
C LYS A 136 -1.18 11.79 13.68
N PRO A 137 -0.33 10.89 13.15
CA PRO A 137 -0.78 9.59 12.68
C PRO A 137 -1.13 8.65 13.84
N LYS A 138 -1.91 7.60 13.54
CA LYS A 138 -2.43 6.64 14.53
C LYS A 138 -2.14 5.21 14.07
N GLY A 139 -2.17 4.26 15.02
CA GLY A 139 -2.02 2.84 14.70
C GLY A 139 -0.69 2.54 14.00
N LEU A 140 -0.74 1.82 12.87
CA LEU A 140 0.45 1.48 12.09
C LEU A 140 1.12 2.71 11.46
N ASP A 141 0.35 3.73 11.09
CA ASP A 141 0.90 4.93 10.48
C ASP A 141 1.76 5.72 11.48
N ALA A 142 1.52 5.55 12.79
CA ALA A 142 2.40 6.09 13.82
C ALA A 142 3.79 5.43 13.80
N LEU A 143 3.85 4.13 13.49
CA LEU A 143 5.13 3.42 13.33
C LEU A 143 5.82 3.79 12.03
N ARG A 144 5.07 3.88 10.91
CA ARG A 144 5.61 4.35 9.63
C ARG A 144 6.17 5.76 9.77
N TYR A 145 5.42 6.67 10.40
CA TYR A 145 5.89 8.02 10.72
C TYR A 145 7.16 8.00 11.55
N SER A 146 7.21 7.21 12.62
CA SER A 146 8.39 7.17 13.49
C SER A 146 9.64 6.69 12.74
N ALA A 147 9.50 5.71 11.85
CA ALA A 147 10.60 5.27 10.99
C ALA A 147 11.02 6.36 9.99
N CYS A 148 10.05 7.01 9.34
CA CYS A 148 10.32 8.12 8.42
C CYS A 148 10.98 9.31 9.13
N ARG A 149 10.53 9.68 10.33
CA ARG A 149 11.06 10.81 11.11
C ARG A 149 12.47 10.56 11.64
N HIS A 150 12.84 9.30 11.87
CA HIS A 150 14.22 8.91 12.20
C HIS A 150 15.18 9.33 11.09
N VAL A 151 14.80 9.06 9.84
CA VAL A 151 15.59 9.37 8.63
C VAL A 151 15.43 10.84 8.21
N TYR A 152 14.19 11.32 8.11
CA TYR A 152 13.82 12.60 7.54
C TYR A 152 13.51 13.64 8.61
N LYS A 153 14.41 14.63 8.74
CA LYS A 153 14.27 15.70 9.74
C LYS A 153 13.29 16.81 9.34
N PHE A 154 12.88 16.88 8.07
CA PHE A 154 11.90 17.87 7.59
C PHE A 154 10.45 17.58 8.04
N LEU A 155 10.17 16.36 8.51
CA LEU A 155 8.82 15.99 8.94
C LEU A 155 8.43 16.70 10.23
N ARG A 156 7.18 17.19 10.28
CA ARG A 156 6.58 17.81 11.47
C ARG A 156 6.74 16.89 12.68
N GLU A 157 7.13 17.47 13.81
CA GLU A 157 7.25 16.73 15.06
C GLU A 157 5.88 16.45 15.69
N HIS A 158 5.68 15.18 16.03
CA HIS A 158 4.53 14.70 16.78
C HIS A 158 5.02 13.94 18.00
N GLY A 159 4.45 14.24 19.17
CA GLY A 159 4.79 13.51 20.40
C GLY A 159 4.26 12.08 20.38
N PHE A 160 5.14 11.09 20.49
CA PHE A 160 4.81 9.66 20.64
C PHE A 160 5.50 9.06 21.86
N ASN A 161 4.98 7.91 22.31
CA ASN A 161 5.62 7.14 23.38
C ASN A 161 7.00 6.62 22.93
N ALA A 162 7.95 6.52 23.87
CA ALA A 162 9.31 6.06 23.63
C ALA A 162 9.39 4.69 22.94
N ASP A 163 8.47 3.76 23.22
CA ASP A 163 8.41 2.46 22.57
C ASP A 163 8.15 2.60 21.07
N ILE A 164 7.17 3.42 20.68
CA ILE A 164 6.85 3.67 19.26
C ILE A 164 8.04 4.34 18.57
N MET A 165 8.67 5.31 19.23
CA MET A 165 9.85 6.01 18.69
C MET A 165 11.05 5.08 18.50
N GLY A 166 11.35 4.26 19.51
CA GLY A 166 12.45 3.31 19.50
C GLY A 166 12.25 2.20 18.46
N TYR A 167 11.06 1.60 18.41
CA TYR A 167 10.75 0.59 17.39
C TYR A 167 10.67 1.18 15.99
N GLY A 168 10.23 2.43 15.82
CA GLY A 168 10.28 3.13 14.54
C GLY A 168 11.71 3.32 14.03
N ALA A 169 12.64 3.73 14.90
CA ALA A 169 14.06 3.81 14.54
C ALA A 169 14.61 2.44 14.10
N ILE A 170 14.31 1.37 14.85
CA ILE A 170 14.69 0.00 14.47
C ILE A 170 14.09 -0.40 13.11
N LEU A 171 12.83 -0.05 12.83
CA LEU A 171 12.18 -0.31 11.55
C LEU A 171 12.88 0.41 10.39
N ALA A 172 13.34 1.65 10.59
CA ALA A 172 14.10 2.37 9.59
C ALA A 172 15.44 1.65 9.27
N GLU A 173 16.18 1.21 10.29
CA GLU A 173 17.41 0.45 10.11
C GLU A 173 17.16 -0.89 9.39
N ILE A 174 16.08 -1.59 9.75
CA ILE A 174 15.67 -2.81 9.05
C ILE A 174 15.38 -2.51 7.57
N ALA A 175 14.61 -1.47 7.29
CA ALA A 175 14.21 -1.09 5.94
C ALA A 175 15.42 -0.73 5.06
N LEU A 176 16.40 -0.02 5.60
CA LEU A 176 17.61 0.43 4.92
C LEU A 176 18.71 -0.65 4.82
N SER A 177 18.64 -1.70 5.62
CA SER A 177 19.66 -2.77 5.59
C SER A 177 19.70 -3.55 4.26
N TYR A 178 20.84 -4.17 3.95
CA TYR A 178 21.00 -5.07 2.78
C TYR A 178 20.37 -6.46 2.97
N ARG A 179 19.60 -6.68 4.04
CA ARG A 179 19.00 -7.98 4.34
C ARG A 179 17.93 -8.36 3.31
N PRO A 180 17.71 -9.65 3.03
CA PRO A 180 16.61 -10.09 2.18
C PRO A 180 15.24 -9.63 2.71
N TRP A 181 14.29 -9.36 1.81
CA TRP A 181 12.94 -8.91 2.18
C TRP A 181 12.22 -9.85 3.13
N THR A 182 12.43 -11.17 3.00
CA THR A 182 11.86 -12.18 3.91
C THR A 182 12.36 -12.02 5.35
N VAL A 183 13.63 -11.66 5.54
CA VAL A 183 14.21 -11.38 6.86
C VAL A 183 13.66 -10.07 7.41
N LYS A 184 13.57 -9.04 6.56
CA LYS A 184 13.03 -7.73 6.96
C LYS A 184 11.57 -7.86 7.41
N VAL A 185 10.71 -8.50 6.63
CA VAL A 185 9.28 -8.62 6.95
C VAL A 185 9.03 -9.46 8.21
N ARG A 186 9.84 -10.49 8.47
CA ARG A 186 9.82 -11.23 9.75
C ARG A 186 10.13 -10.32 10.93
N ALA A 187 11.17 -9.49 10.81
CA ALA A 187 11.52 -8.53 11.85
C ALA A 187 10.41 -7.50 12.09
N VAL A 188 9.79 -6.99 11.02
CA VAL A 188 8.61 -6.10 11.13
C VAL A 188 7.48 -6.80 11.89
N ALA A 189 7.16 -8.05 11.54
CA ALA A 189 6.11 -8.81 12.23
C ALA A 189 6.40 -9.01 13.72
N SER A 190 7.64 -9.32 14.09
CA SER A 190 8.06 -9.45 15.49
C SER A 190 7.97 -8.13 16.26
N ILE A 191 8.30 -7.00 15.63
CA ILE A 191 8.11 -5.67 16.22
C ILE A 191 6.63 -5.38 16.46
N LEU A 192 5.77 -5.69 15.48
CA LEU A 192 4.33 -5.53 15.64
C LEU A 192 3.81 -6.38 16.81
N ARG A 193 4.18 -7.65 16.90
CA ARG A 193 3.80 -8.50 18.04
C ARG A 193 4.25 -7.89 19.36
N ARG A 194 5.50 -7.48 19.45
CA ARG A 194 6.08 -6.90 20.67
C ARG A 194 5.37 -5.62 21.12
N LEU A 195 5.05 -4.72 20.19
CA LEU A 195 4.29 -3.50 20.50
C LEU A 195 2.86 -3.78 20.95
N LYS A 196 2.26 -4.88 20.47
CA LYS A 196 0.97 -5.34 21.00
C LYS A 196 1.10 -5.77 22.45
N ASP A 197 2.11 -6.59 22.76
CA ASP A 197 2.33 -7.13 24.10
C ASP A 197 2.60 -6.00 25.12
N LEU A 198 3.24 -4.92 24.68
CA LEU A 198 3.47 -3.70 25.48
C LEU A 198 2.23 -2.79 25.60
N GLY A 199 1.09 -3.16 25.01
CA GLY A 199 -0.12 -2.33 25.01
C GLY A 199 0.00 -1.03 24.19
N ARG A 200 1.01 -0.93 23.33
CA ARG A 200 1.30 0.27 22.51
C ARG A 200 0.64 0.25 21.15
N MET A 201 0.08 -0.89 20.75
CA MET A 201 -0.61 -1.04 19.48
C MET A 201 -2.06 -1.50 19.67
N GLY A 202 -2.95 -0.81 18.95
CA GLY A 202 -4.38 -1.11 18.91
C GLY A 202 -4.71 -2.39 18.15
N ARG A 203 -5.94 -2.50 17.66
CA ARG A 203 -6.33 -3.58 16.76
C ARG A 203 -5.67 -3.36 15.40
N LEU A 204 -5.09 -4.41 14.84
CA LEU A 204 -4.53 -4.39 13.49
C LEU A 204 -5.66 -4.31 12.44
N ARG A 205 -5.34 -3.70 11.29
CA ARG A 205 -6.31 -3.44 10.23
C ARG A 205 -6.64 -4.74 9.47
N ARG A 206 -7.87 -4.83 8.98
CA ARG A 206 -8.33 -5.83 8.00
C ARG A 206 -8.36 -5.18 6.61
N ARG A 207 -8.29 -5.97 5.54
CA ARG A 207 -8.25 -5.44 4.15
C ARG A 207 -7.10 -4.45 3.95
N VAL A 208 -5.90 -4.87 4.36
CA VAL A 208 -4.72 -3.99 4.43
C VAL A 208 -4.07 -3.74 3.08
N GLY A 209 -4.30 -4.60 2.09
CA GLY A 209 -3.66 -4.50 0.79
C GLY A 209 -4.54 -3.90 -0.31
N GLY A 210 -5.81 -3.60 -0.02
CA GLY A 210 -6.76 -3.10 -1.02
C GLY A 210 -6.39 -1.75 -1.64
N ASP A 211 -5.53 -0.99 -0.95
CA ASP A 211 -5.07 0.35 -1.33
C ASP A 211 -3.61 0.40 -1.83
N ILE A 212 -2.92 -0.75 -1.94
CA ILE A 212 -1.57 -0.85 -2.53
C ILE A 212 -1.71 -1.39 -3.95
N PRO A 213 -1.45 -0.61 -5.02
CA PRO A 213 -1.47 -1.13 -6.39
C PRO A 213 -0.39 -2.20 -6.62
N LEU A 214 -0.75 -3.25 -7.37
CA LEU A 214 0.13 -4.36 -7.77
C LEU A 214 0.26 -4.44 -9.30
N SER A 215 1.27 -5.13 -9.82
CA SER A 215 1.36 -5.45 -11.25
C SER A 215 0.19 -6.28 -11.73
N ASP A 216 -0.31 -7.19 -10.91
CA ASP A 216 -1.47 -8.02 -11.26
C ASP A 216 -2.75 -7.17 -11.43
N ASP A 217 -2.81 -5.99 -10.80
CA ASP A 217 -3.93 -5.07 -10.98
C ASP A 217 -3.99 -4.51 -12.42
N LEU A 218 -2.92 -4.65 -13.21
CA LEU A 218 -2.85 -4.27 -14.63
C LEU A 218 -3.34 -5.38 -15.56
N GLU A 219 -3.44 -6.62 -15.05
CA GLU A 219 -3.76 -7.79 -15.86
C GLU A 219 -5.24 -7.88 -16.23
N ALA A 220 -5.52 -8.39 -17.43
CA ALA A 220 -6.89 -8.58 -17.89
C ALA A 220 -7.64 -9.65 -17.06
N ASP A 221 -6.93 -10.73 -16.68
CA ASP A 221 -7.42 -11.84 -15.86
C ASP A 221 -6.79 -11.85 -14.45
N PHE A 222 -7.01 -10.76 -13.70
CA PHE A 222 -6.62 -10.69 -12.28
C PHE A 222 -7.12 -11.89 -11.45
N LEU A 223 -8.33 -12.39 -11.74
CA LEU A 223 -8.89 -13.55 -11.02
C LEU A 223 -8.10 -14.84 -11.31
N GLY A 224 -7.60 -15.00 -12.53
CA GLY A 224 -6.67 -16.07 -12.90
C GLY A 224 -5.41 -16.05 -12.04
N GLU A 225 -4.76 -14.89 -11.94
CA GLU A 225 -3.56 -14.72 -11.11
C GLU A 225 -3.84 -15.01 -9.63
N ALA A 226 -4.94 -14.47 -9.11
CA ALA A 226 -5.38 -14.70 -7.74
C ALA A 226 -5.63 -16.20 -7.45
N ARG A 227 -6.35 -16.90 -8.33
CA ARG A 227 -6.56 -18.36 -8.24
C ARG A 227 -5.24 -19.13 -8.30
N GLY A 228 -4.36 -18.72 -9.21
CA GLY A 228 -3.03 -19.31 -9.36
C GLY A 228 -2.26 -19.28 -8.04
N VAL A 229 -2.17 -18.12 -7.39
CA VAL A 229 -1.51 -17.99 -6.08
C VAL A 229 -2.20 -18.81 -5.00
N MET A 230 -3.54 -18.75 -4.92
CA MET A 230 -4.31 -19.49 -3.92
C MET A 230 -4.17 -21.01 -4.05
N SER A 231 -3.95 -21.54 -5.25
CA SER A 231 -3.78 -22.98 -5.49
C SER A 231 -2.57 -23.60 -4.79
N TYR A 232 -1.57 -22.78 -4.43
CA TYR A 232 -0.36 -23.22 -3.71
C TYR A 232 -0.50 -23.15 -2.18
N MET A 233 -1.65 -22.71 -1.67
CA MET A 233 -1.86 -22.53 -0.23
C MET A 233 -2.18 -23.85 0.45
N ARG A 234 -1.63 -24.05 1.65
CA ARG A 234 -1.65 -25.37 2.32
C ARG A 234 -2.93 -25.62 3.13
N GLY A 235 -3.74 -24.59 3.36
CA GLY A 235 -4.97 -24.71 4.16
C GLY A 235 -5.98 -23.60 3.92
N GLY A 236 -7.23 -23.87 4.29
CA GLY A 236 -8.35 -22.94 4.08
C GLY A 236 -8.23 -21.61 4.83
N GLU A 237 -7.57 -21.59 6.00
CA GLU A 237 -7.34 -20.36 6.75
C GLU A 237 -6.40 -19.39 5.99
N GLU A 238 -5.28 -19.90 5.47
CA GLU A 238 -4.33 -19.11 4.68
C GLU A 238 -5.02 -18.49 3.45
N ALA A 239 -5.81 -19.29 2.73
CA ALA A 239 -6.57 -18.83 1.58
C ALA A 239 -7.61 -17.77 1.95
N ARG A 240 -8.34 -17.96 3.06
CA ARG A 240 -9.33 -17.01 3.56
C ARG A 240 -8.66 -15.67 3.91
N GLU A 241 -7.57 -15.71 4.67
CA GLU A 241 -6.87 -14.51 5.12
C GLU A 241 -6.23 -13.76 3.93
N PHE A 242 -5.68 -14.48 2.94
CA PHE A 242 -5.19 -13.88 1.71
C PHE A 242 -6.31 -13.18 0.93
N PHE A 243 -7.45 -13.86 0.79
CA PHE A 243 -8.60 -13.31 0.11
C PHE A 243 -9.07 -12.01 0.79
N GLU A 244 -9.34 -12.05 2.09
CA GLU A 244 -9.85 -10.92 2.86
C GLU A 244 -8.87 -9.73 2.89
N HIS A 245 -7.56 -9.97 2.95
CA HIS A 245 -6.59 -8.88 3.05
C HIS A 245 -6.20 -8.25 1.72
N TRP A 246 -6.14 -9.04 0.63
CA TRP A 246 -5.51 -8.61 -0.62
C TRP A 246 -6.38 -8.82 -1.87
N ILE A 247 -7.36 -9.70 -1.87
CA ILE A 247 -8.18 -9.96 -3.06
C ILE A 247 -9.53 -9.23 -2.98
N GLU A 248 -10.21 -9.29 -1.83
CA GLU A 248 -11.60 -8.86 -1.67
C GLU A 248 -11.85 -7.42 -2.18
N GLY A 249 -10.94 -6.49 -1.85
CA GLY A 249 -11.05 -5.08 -2.28
C GLY A 249 -10.75 -4.83 -3.77
N ARG A 250 -10.35 -5.87 -4.52
CA ARG A 250 -10.02 -5.79 -5.95
C ARG A 250 -11.09 -6.34 -6.87
N ILE A 251 -12.06 -7.06 -6.30
CA ILE A 251 -13.09 -7.75 -7.05
C ILE A 251 -14.43 -7.07 -6.81
N ASP A 252 -15.20 -6.90 -7.87
CA ASP A 252 -16.63 -6.62 -7.77
C ASP A 252 -17.40 -7.91 -7.45
N ILE A 253 -17.55 -8.20 -6.15
CA ILE A 253 -18.24 -9.40 -5.68
C ILE A 253 -19.73 -9.37 -6.05
N GLU A 254 -20.35 -8.19 -6.07
CA GLU A 254 -21.78 -8.06 -6.41
C GLU A 254 -21.99 -8.34 -7.90
N GLY A 255 -21.17 -7.74 -8.77
CA GLY A 255 -21.17 -8.03 -10.20
C GLY A 255 -20.97 -9.52 -10.49
N LEU A 256 -19.97 -10.17 -9.84
CA LEU A 256 -19.76 -11.61 -10.00
C LEU A 256 -20.95 -12.45 -9.54
N ARG A 257 -21.63 -12.07 -8.46
CA ARG A 257 -22.84 -12.78 -7.98
C ARG A 257 -23.98 -12.67 -8.97
N GLU A 258 -24.19 -11.49 -9.57
CA GLU A 258 -25.20 -11.29 -10.60
C GLU A 258 -24.90 -12.09 -11.87
N GLU A 259 -23.63 -12.09 -12.31
CA GLU A 259 -23.19 -12.91 -13.45
C GLU A 259 -23.40 -14.39 -13.20
N LEU A 260 -23.04 -14.88 -12.01
CA LEU A 260 -23.20 -16.28 -11.64
C LEU A 260 -24.68 -16.67 -11.59
N LYS A 261 -25.55 -15.79 -11.05
CA LYS A 261 -26.99 -15.99 -11.04
C LYS A 261 -27.56 -16.11 -12.45
N LYS A 262 -27.18 -15.20 -13.35
CA LYS A 262 -27.58 -15.24 -14.77
C LYS A 262 -27.09 -16.53 -15.44
N ALA A 263 -25.86 -16.96 -15.17
CA ALA A 263 -25.30 -18.18 -15.73
C ALA A 263 -26.03 -19.44 -15.24
N THR A 264 -26.37 -19.53 -13.94
CA THR A 264 -27.15 -20.64 -13.39
C THR A 264 -28.58 -20.68 -13.93
N GLU A 265 -29.20 -19.51 -14.15
CA GLU A 265 -30.52 -19.39 -14.78
C GLU A 265 -30.49 -19.86 -16.24
N ILE A 266 -29.43 -19.52 -17.00
CA ILE A 266 -29.25 -19.95 -18.40
C ILE A 266 -28.97 -21.46 -18.50
N LEU A 267 -28.19 -22.02 -17.57
CA LEU A 267 -27.80 -23.44 -17.59
C LEU A 267 -28.87 -24.37 -16.99
N GLY A 268 -29.98 -23.83 -16.48
CA GLY A 268 -31.07 -24.63 -15.87
C GLY A 268 -30.65 -25.39 -14.62
N ILE A 269 -29.53 -25.01 -14.00
CA ILE A 269 -29.03 -25.60 -12.75
C ILE A 269 -29.73 -24.86 -11.62
N LYS A 270 -30.75 -25.50 -11.03
CA LYS A 270 -31.39 -25.05 -9.78
C LYS A 270 -30.53 -25.35 -8.57
#